data_AF-A0A3C0QI20-F1
#
_entry.id   AF-A0A3C0QI20-F1
#
_cell.length_a   1.000
_cell.length_b   1.000
_cell.length_c   1.000
_cell.angle_alpha   90.00
_cell.angle_beta   90.00
_cell.angle_gamma   90.00
#
_symmetry.space_group_name_H-M   'P 1'
#
loop_
_entity.id
_entity.type
_entity.pdbx_description
1 polymer ?
#
loop_
_entity_poly.entity_id
_entity_poly.type
_entity_poly.pdbx_seq_one_letter_code
_entity_poly.pdbx_strand_id
1 'polypeptide(L)' 'MKDKRERLKSFFLKIRNCRECALSNSRNRFVFGTGSAYAEIMLVGEAPG' A
#
# COMPACT_ATOMS: atom_id res chain seq x y z
N MET A 1 11.01 16.00 11.53
CA MET A 1 10.55 14.61 11.28
C MET A 1 9.51 14.65 10.16
N LYS A 2 9.49 13.69 9.22
CA LYS A 2 8.46 13.65 8.15
C LYS A 2 7.11 13.21 8.71
N ASP A 3 6.05 13.88 8.27
CA ASP A 3 4.65 13.59 8.61
C ASP A 3 4.26 12.15 8.24
N LYS A 4 3.35 11.52 9.02
CA LYS A 4 2.96 10.11 8.80
C LYS A 4 2.34 9.89 7.41
N ARG A 5 1.53 10.84 6.92
CA ARG A 5 0.90 10.78 5.60
C ARG A 5 1.95 10.88 4.49
N GLU A 6 2.97 11.72 4.66
CA GLU A 6 4.08 11.82 3.71
C GLU A 6 4.88 10.52 3.62
N ARG A 7 5.12 9.86 4.75
CA ARG A 7 5.80 8.55 4.78
C ARG A 7 5.00 7.49 4.03
N LEU A 8 3.68 7.41 4.24
CA LEU A 8 2.81 6.47 3.51
C LEU A 8 2.79 6.77 2.00
N LYS A 9 2.71 8.05 1.62
CA LYS A 9 2.77 8.47 0.20
C LYS A 9 4.10 8.09 -0.44
N SER A 10 5.21 8.34 0.25
CA SER A 10 6.54 7.97 -0.23
C SER A 10 6.68 6.46 -0.37
N PHE A 11 6.11 5.68 0.55
CA PHE A 11 6.16 4.22 0.49
C PHE A 11 5.32 3.69 -0.67
N PHE A 12 4.10 4.20 -0.86
CA PHE A 12 3.28 3.86 -2.03
C PHE A 12 4.05 4.07 -3.35
N LEU A 13 4.69 5.24 -3.52
CA LEU A 13 5.47 5.52 -4.73
C LEU A 13 6.64 4.54 -4.92
N LYS A 14 7.27 4.12 -3.83
CA LYS A 14 8.37 3.16 -3.85
C LYS A 14 7.91 1.77 -4.30
N ILE A 15 6.72 1.31 -3.92
CA ILE A 15 6.32 -0.10 -4.08
C ILE A 15 5.21 -0.36 -5.10
N ARG A 16 4.52 0.66 -5.61
CA ARG A 16 3.36 0.50 -6.53
C ARG A 16 3.63 -0.33 -7.79
N ASN A 17 4.91 -0.42 -8.18
CA ASN A 17 5.36 -1.17 -9.35
C ASN A 17 6.10 -2.46 -8.98
N CYS A 18 5.93 -2.99 -7.77
CA CYS A 18 6.55 -4.24 -7.35
C CYS A 18 6.21 -5.39 -8.31
N ARG A 19 7.24 -6.18 -8.64
CA ARG A 19 7.21 -7.36 -9.53
C ARG A 19 8.00 -8.55 -8.94
N GLU A 20 8.12 -8.61 -7.62
CA GLU A 20 8.94 -9.62 -6.93
C GLU A 20 8.24 -10.99 -6.83
N CYS A 21 6.97 -11.11 -7.23
CA CYS A 21 6.23 -12.37 -7.21
C CYS A 21 5.25 -12.50 -8.38
N ALA A 22 4.73 -13.70 -8.62
CA ALA A 22 3.85 -14.02 -9.74
C ALA A 22 2.55 -13.18 -9.78
N LEU A 23 2.09 -12.65 -8.64
CA LEU A 23 0.88 -11.81 -8.57
C LEU A 23 1.00 -10.51 -9.38
N SER A 24 2.21 -10.03 -9.66
CA SER A 24 2.38 -8.85 -10.52
C SER A 24 1.97 -9.10 -11.97
N ASN A 25 1.89 -10.36 -12.38
CA ASN A 25 1.60 -10.73 -13.77
C ASN A 25 0.09 -10.70 -14.08
N SER A 26 -0.76 -10.93 -13.09
CA SER A 26 -2.22 -10.99 -13.25
C SER A 26 -2.95 -9.75 -12.74
N ARG A 27 -2.37 -8.96 -11.83
CA ARG A 27 -3.06 -7.81 -11.23
C ARG A 27 -3.34 -6.70 -12.26
N ASN A 28 -4.57 -6.19 -12.26
CA ASN A 28 -4.93 -4.99 -13.04
C ASN A 28 -4.36 -3.70 -12.43
N ARG A 29 -4.41 -3.58 -11.09
CA ARG A 29 -3.94 -2.41 -10.35
C ARG A 29 -3.28 -2.84 -9.05
N PHE A 30 -2.36 -2.01 -8.56
CA PHE A 30 -1.81 -2.18 -7.22
C PHE A 30 -2.80 -1.57 -6.21
N VAL A 31 -3.22 -2.36 -5.23
CA VAL A 31 -4.11 -1.89 -4.15
C VAL A 31 -3.26 -1.63 -2.93
N PHE A 32 -3.15 -0.36 -2.56
CA PHE A 32 -2.50 0.06 -1.32
C PHE A 32 -3.54 0.34 -0.25
N GLY A 33 -3.15 0.23 1.02
CA GLY A 33 -4.03 0.56 2.14
C GLY A 33 -4.53 2.02 2.07
N THR A 34 -5.76 2.25 2.54
CA THR A 34 -6.40 3.56 2.62
C THR A 34 -6.89 3.83 4.05
N GLY A 35 -7.05 5.11 4.40
CA GLY A 35 -7.48 5.54 5.72
C GLY A 35 -6.64 6.67 6.29
N SER A 36 -6.89 7.02 7.55
CA SER A 36 -6.10 8.02 8.26
C SER A 36 -4.69 7.51 8.54
N ALA A 37 -3.67 8.31 8.20
CA ALA A 37 -2.28 8.04 8.58
C ALA A 37 -2.06 8.08 10.12
N TYR A 38 -3.06 8.59 10.84
CA TYR A 38 -3.09 8.72 12.29
C TYR A 38 -4.16 7.81 12.93
N ALA A 39 -4.74 6.86 12.18
CA ALA A 39 -5.69 5.90 12.74
C ALA A 39 -5.04 5.12 13.90
N GLU A 40 -5.80 4.93 14.97
CA GLU A 40 -5.36 4.15 16.14
C GLU A 40 -5.46 2.64 15.89
N ILE A 41 -6.33 2.23 14.95
CA ILE A 41 -6.59 0.83 14.60
C ILE A 41 -6.46 0.65 13.09
N MET A 42 -5.84 -0.45 12.67
CA MET A 42 -5.74 -0.89 11.27
C MET A 42 -6.35 -2.29 11.13
N LEU A 43 -7.19 -2.48 10.12
CA LEU A 43 -7.72 -3.78 9.74
C LEU A 43 -6.94 -4.29 8.52
N VAL A 44 -6.51 -5.55 8.58
CA VAL A 44 -5.71 -6.19 7.51
C VAL A 44 -6.46 -7.43 7.01
N GLY A 45 -6.81 -7.42 5.72
CA GLY A 45 -7.37 -8.58 5.03
C GLY A 45 -6.30 -9.37 4.26
N GLU A 46 -6.72 -10.39 3.51
CA GLU A 46 -5.81 -11.30 2.79
C GLU A 46 -5.24 -10.69 1.50
N ALA A 47 -6.10 -10.37 0.52
CA ALA A 47 -5.70 -9.91 -0.79
C ALA A 47 -6.83 -9.14 -1.49
N PRO A 48 -6.52 -8.35 -2.54
CA PRO A 48 -7.54 -7.83 -3.46
C PRO A 48 -8.25 -8.96 -4.21
N GLY A 49 -9.52 -8.75 -4.52
CA GLY A 49 -10.31 -9.66 -5.36
C GLY A 49 -9.84 -9.71 -6.82
#